data_AF-A0AAN5I050-F1
#
_entry.id   AF-A0AAN5I050-F1
#
_cell.length_a   1.000
_cell.length_b   1.000
_cell.length_c   1.000
_cell.angle_alpha   90.00
_cell.angle_beta   90.00
_cell.angle_gamma   90.00
#
_symmetry.space_group_name_H-M   'P 1'
#
loop_
_entity.id
_entity.type
_entity.pdbx_description
1 polymer ?
#
loop_
_entity_poly.entity_id
_entity_poly.type
_entity_poly.pdbx_seq_one_letter_code
_entity_poly.pdbx_strand_id
1 'polypeptide(L)' 'VYYGLATKAHEKTNCLTNIIKESLNEAKQLDELTKSPLYKKPRLFGIPISIKDSVEVKGQRNTWGLAKFIDKIPLEDS' A
#
# COMPACT_ATOMS: atom_id res chain seq x y z
N VAL A 1 -12.47 -6.66 -4.91
CA VAL A 1 -11.29 -6.43 -4.05
C VAL A 1 -10.64 -5.10 -4.44
N TYR A 2 -10.29 -4.27 -3.45
CA TYR A 2 -9.81 -2.88 -3.64
C TYR A 2 -8.70 -2.75 -4.71
N TYR A 3 -7.69 -3.61 -4.66
CA TYR A 3 -6.59 -3.69 -5.63
C TYR A 3 -7.07 -3.66 -7.11
N GLY A 4 -8.06 -4.50 -7.44
CA GLY A 4 -8.57 -4.59 -8.81
C GLY A 4 -9.37 -3.36 -9.23
N LEU A 5 -10.08 -2.73 -8.29
CA LEU A 5 -10.80 -1.48 -8.55
C LEU A 5 -9.82 -0.31 -8.72
N ALA A 6 -8.75 -0.26 -7.92
CA ALA A 6 -7.69 0.73 -8.04
C ALA A 6 -6.98 0.63 -9.39
N THR A 7 -6.70 -0.59 -9.87
CA THR A 7 -6.10 -0.81 -11.20
C THR A 7 -7.01 -0.29 -12.32
N LYS A 8 -8.32 -0.62 -12.28
CA LYS A 8 -9.30 -0.12 -13.25
C LYS A 8 -9.47 1.40 -13.21
N ALA A 9 -9.38 2.01 -12.03
CA ALA A 9 -9.41 3.46 -11.89
C ALA A 9 -8.14 4.08 -12.50
N HIS A 10 -6.98 3.48 -12.26
CA HIS A 10 -5.71 3.91 -12.82
C HIS A 10 -5.71 3.91 -14.34
N GLU A 11 -6.27 2.88 -14.99
CA GLU A 11 -6.41 2.83 -16.47
C GLU A 11 -7.12 4.07 -17.05
N LYS A 12 -8.03 4.68 -16.29
CA LYS A 12 -8.81 5.84 -16.73
C LYS A 12 -8.24 7.18 -16.29
N THR A 13 -7.41 7.19 -15.24
CA THR A 13 -7.05 8.43 -14.53
C THR A 13 -5.56 8.61 -14.31
N ASN A 14 -4.75 7.58 -14.54
CA ASN A 14 -3.33 7.55 -14.26
C ASN A 14 -2.97 7.94 -12.81
N CYS A 15 -3.80 7.55 -11.83
CA CYS A 15 -3.67 8.05 -10.45
C CYS A 15 -2.63 7.33 -9.56
N LEU A 16 -2.18 6.13 -9.93
CA LEU A 16 -1.21 5.34 -9.20
C LEU A 16 0.19 5.55 -9.79
N THR A 17 1.18 5.76 -8.95
CA THR A 17 2.61 5.78 -9.34
C THR A 17 3.29 4.43 -9.11
N ASN A 18 2.82 3.68 -8.12
CA ASN A 18 3.33 2.37 -7.74
C ASN A 18 2.21 1.51 -7.15
N ILE A 19 2.40 0.19 -7.17
CA ILE A 19 1.51 -0.79 -6.53
C ILE A 19 2.34 -1.62 -5.56
N ILE A 20 2.00 -1.57 -4.27
CA ILE A 20 2.62 -2.37 -3.21
C ILE A 20 2.03 -3.78 -3.25
N LYS A 21 2.74 -4.73 -3.84
CA LYS A 21 2.25 -6.10 -4.07
C LYS A 21 2.13 -6.90 -2.76
N GLU A 22 2.92 -6.53 -1.77
CA GLU A 22 2.98 -7.10 -0.42
C GLU A 22 1.63 -6.94 0.31
N SER A 23 0.84 -5.92 -0.05
CA SER A 23 -0.48 -5.66 0.54
C SER A 23 -1.46 -6.84 0.43
N LEU A 24 -1.36 -7.66 -0.63
CA LEU A 24 -2.18 -8.87 -0.77
C LEU A 24 -1.76 -9.97 0.20
N ASN A 25 -0.46 -10.06 0.52
CA ASN A 25 0.04 -10.99 1.51
C ASN A 25 -0.33 -10.54 2.93
N GLU A 26 -0.21 -9.26 3.23
CA GLU A 26 -0.68 -8.68 4.50
C GLU A 26 -2.17 -8.92 4.71
N ALA A 27 -3.01 -8.71 3.69
CA ALA A 27 -4.45 -9.00 3.79
C ALA A 27 -4.71 -10.46 4.20
N LYS A 28 -4.01 -11.43 3.60
CA LYS A 28 -4.12 -12.85 3.97
C LYS A 28 -3.65 -13.11 5.41
N GLN A 29 -2.58 -12.44 5.85
CA GLN A 29 -2.11 -12.56 7.23
C GLN A 29 -3.13 -12.00 8.23
N LEU A 30 -3.79 -10.89 7.89
CA LEU A 30 -4.87 -10.35 8.70
C LEU A 30 -6.05 -11.34 8.79
N ASP A 31 -6.42 -11.99 7.69
CA ASP A 31 -7.46 -13.04 7.71
C ASP A 31 -7.10 -14.17 8.69
N GLU A 32 -5.84 -14.64 8.68
CA GLU A 32 -5.36 -15.66 9.62
C GLU A 32 -5.43 -15.21 11.08
N LEU A 33 -5.05 -13.96 11.39
CA LEU A 33 -5.14 -13.41 12.75
C LEU A 33 -6.57 -13.39 13.27
N THR A 34 -7.56 -13.18 12.41
CA THR A 34 -8.98 -13.19 12.82
C THR A 34 -9.54 -14.56 13.16
N LYS A 35 -8.84 -15.65 12.83
CA LYS A 35 -9.27 -17.00 13.24
C LYS A 35 -9.18 -17.20 14.75
N SER A 36 -8.32 -16.44 15.42
CA SER A 36 -8.23 -16.44 16.87
C SER A 36 -9.35 -15.59 17.48
N PRO A 37 -10.22 -16.15 18.33
CA PRO A 37 -11.29 -15.39 18.99
C PRO A 37 -10.78 -14.37 20.01
N LEU A 38 -9.50 -14.47 20.41
CA LEU A 38 -8.85 -13.55 21.34
C LEU A 38 -8.21 -12.34 20.64
N TYR A 39 -8.14 -12.34 19.30
CA TYR A 39 -7.49 -11.27 18.57
C TYR A 39 -8.34 -10.00 18.55
N LYS A 40 -7.81 -8.92 19.15
CA LYS A 40 -8.46 -7.61 19.17
C LYS A 40 -8.04 -6.80 17.94
N LYS A 41 -9.00 -6.51 17.06
CA LYS A 41 -8.79 -5.72 15.84
C LYS A 41 -8.45 -4.25 16.19
N PRO A 42 -7.29 -3.71 15.76
CA PRO A 42 -6.97 -2.29 15.92
C PRO A 42 -7.85 -1.37 15.06
N ARG A 43 -7.74 -0.05 15.27
CA ARG A 43 -8.64 0.98 14.71
C ARG A 43 -8.66 1.11 13.17
N LEU A 44 -7.77 0.46 12.44
CA LEU A 44 -7.74 0.44 10.96
C LEU A 44 -7.57 -0.98 10.40
N PHE A 45 -7.94 -2.01 11.16
CA PHE A 45 -7.72 -3.40 10.78
C PHE A 45 -8.38 -3.74 9.44
N GLY A 46 -7.56 -4.16 8.47
CA GLY A 46 -8.02 -4.62 7.15
C GLY A 46 -8.55 -3.52 6.23
N ILE A 47 -8.44 -2.24 6.61
CA ILE A 47 -8.83 -1.13 5.74
C ILE A 47 -7.72 -0.90 4.70
N PRO A 48 -8.00 -1.06 3.39
CA PRO A 48 -7.02 -0.75 2.36
C PRO A 48 -6.89 0.76 2.20
N ILE A 49 -5.65 1.24 2.12
CA ILE A 49 -5.33 2.66 2.00
C ILE A 49 -4.35 2.85 0.86
N SER A 50 -4.53 3.91 0.08
CA SER A 50 -3.52 4.43 -0.84
C SER A 50 -2.93 5.71 -0.23
N ILE A 51 -1.63 5.89 -0.39
CA ILE A 51 -0.90 7.05 0.12
C ILE A 51 -0.30 7.85 -1.04
N LYS A 52 -0.08 9.14 -0.83
CA LYS A 52 0.58 10.00 -1.82
C LYS A 52 2.04 9.59 -1.95
N ASP A 53 2.59 9.62 -3.16
CA ASP A 53 4.00 9.29 -3.47
C ASP A 53 5.04 10.14 -2.72
N SER A 54 4.62 11.19 -2.01
CA SER A 54 5.47 11.98 -1.13
C SER A 54 5.67 11.37 0.27
N VAL A 55 4.87 10.38 0.65
CA VAL A 55 4.99 9.65 1.93
C VAL A 55 5.94 8.48 1.72
N GLU A 56 6.94 8.34 2.57
CA GLU A 56 7.96 7.30 2.42
C GLU A 56 7.43 5.95 2.92
N VAL A 57 7.67 4.93 2.10
CA VAL A 57 7.45 3.53 2.46
C VAL A 57 8.76 2.81 2.22
N LYS A 58 9.24 2.14 3.26
CA LYS A 58 10.47 1.39 3.27
C LYS A 58 10.51 0.39 2.11
N GLY A 59 11.60 0.41 1.35
CA GLY A 59 11.82 -0.53 0.27
C GLY A 59 10.95 -0.32 -0.98
N GLN A 60 10.06 0.68 -0.98
CA GLN A 60 9.27 1.06 -2.16
C GLN A 60 9.89 2.27 -2.85
N ARG A 61 9.77 2.34 -4.17
CA ARG A 61 10.21 3.53 -4.93
C ARG A 61 9.39 4.75 -4.52
N ASN A 62 10.05 5.86 -4.26
CA ASN A 62 9.44 7.09 -3.74
C ASN A 62 9.94 8.28 -4.57
N THR A 63 9.18 8.70 -5.59
CA THR A 63 9.66 9.67 -6.59
C THR A 63 9.25 11.10 -6.32
N TRP A 64 8.23 11.31 -5.47
CA TRP A 64 7.56 12.59 -5.26
C TRP A 64 7.01 13.20 -6.57
N GLY A 65 6.87 12.40 -7.63
CA GLY A 65 6.56 12.88 -8.98
C GLY A 65 7.69 13.67 -9.65
N LEU A 66 8.94 13.57 -9.17
CA LEU A 66 10.09 14.30 -9.70
C LEU A 66 11.13 13.33 -10.26
N ALA A 67 11.57 13.58 -11.50
CA ALA A 67 12.56 12.73 -12.19
C ALA A 67 13.89 12.60 -11.42
N LYS A 68 14.27 13.63 -10.65
CA LYS A 68 15.46 13.60 -9.78
C LYS A 68 15.42 12.46 -8.75
N PHE A 69 14.24 12.01 -8.33
CA PHE A 69 14.07 10.98 -7.31
C PHE A 69 13.62 9.64 -7.89
N ILE A 70 13.82 9.42 -9.19
CA ILE A 70 13.37 8.19 -9.84
C ILE A 70 13.92 6.94 -9.15
N ASP A 71 15.18 6.95 -8.69
CA ASP A 71 15.82 5.80 -8.04
C ASP A 71 15.86 5.89 -6.51
N LYS A 72 15.10 6.79 -5.91
CA LYS A 72 15.01 6.91 -4.45
C LYS A 72 14.21 5.74 -3.87
N ILE A 73 14.82 5.02 -2.95
CA ILE A 73 14.20 3.95 -2.15
C ILE A 73 14.45 4.27 -0.67
N PRO A 74 13.42 4.61 0.13
CA PRO A 74 13.56 4.89 1.55
C PRO A 74 14.00 3.65 2.35
N LEU A 75 14.78 3.89 3.41
CA LEU A 75 15.22 2.84 4.35
C LEU A 75 14.23 2.63 5.51
N GLU A 76 13.33 3.59 5.72
CA GLU A 76 12.31 3.60 6.76
C GLU A 76 10.99 4.18 6.23
N ASP A 77 9.91 3.92 6.97
CA ASP A 77 8.60 4.54 6.72
C ASP A 77 8.58 5.94 7.35
N SER A 78 7.80 6.87 6.77
CA SER A 78 7.53 8.19 7.37
C SER A 78 6.74 8.13 8.68
#